data_AF-A0A850BU95-F1
#
_entry.id   AF-A0A850BU95-F1
#
_cell.length_a   1.000
_cell.length_b   1.000
_cell.length_c   1.000
_cell.angle_alpha   90.00
_cell.angle_beta   90.00
_cell.angle_gamma   90.00
#
_symmetry.space_group_name_H-M   'P 1'
#
loop_
_entity.id
_entity.type
_entity.pdbx_description
1 polymer ?
#
loop_
_entity_poly.entity_id
_entity_poly.type
_entity_poly.pdbx_seq_one_letter_code
_entity_poly.pdbx_strand_id
1 'polypeptide(L)'
;MRPRAFSLVVFASALALAVPAAVLVNPVPEAHAAVSVLLSLDELVGATSHVVVAQAGESRSVWEDLPGGRRIVTYTKLHVERPIGGSSPGEVIEVRTLGGIVGEIGQAVEGDAKMVKGERAVFFLVKGERAAVVAGRAQGHFPLRADEKGTVRLVPSPKAGKLLPRPGPVISAREELSGALLEDAVTRIEKAWKARHGR
;
A
#
# COMPACT_ATOMS: atom_id res chain seq x y z
N MET A 1 -71.66 54.00 27.15
CA MET A 1 -72.10 54.72 25.93
C MET A 1 -71.35 54.10 24.74
N ARG A 2 -72.07 53.45 23.82
CA ARG A 2 -71.53 52.89 22.55
C ARG A 2 -71.07 54.06 21.62
N PRO A 3 -70.62 53.80 20.39
CA PRO A 3 -69.36 53.19 19.94
C PRO A 3 -68.63 54.17 18.99
N ARG A 4 -67.50 53.79 18.36
CA ARG A 4 -67.25 53.99 16.92
C ARG A 4 -65.87 53.47 16.50
N ALA A 5 -65.90 52.56 15.52
CA ALA A 5 -64.77 52.12 14.73
C ALA A 5 -64.30 53.23 13.78
N PHE A 6 -63.01 53.29 13.49
CA PHE A 6 -62.49 53.84 12.23
C PHE A 6 -61.21 53.11 11.80
N SER A 7 -61.09 53.00 10.48
CA SER A 7 -60.29 52.08 9.67
C SER A 7 -58.77 52.13 9.80
N LEU A 8 -58.20 50.91 9.71
CA LEU A 8 -57.23 50.47 8.70
C LEU A 8 -56.13 51.47 8.25
N VAL A 9 -54.89 51.24 8.68
CA VAL A 9 -53.73 51.28 7.78
C VAL A 9 -52.79 50.15 8.17
N VAL A 10 -52.71 49.14 7.30
CA VAL A 10 -51.68 48.10 7.33
C VAL A 10 -50.40 48.74 6.79
N PHE A 11 -49.38 48.89 7.62
CA PHE A 11 -48.00 49.04 7.16
C PHE A 11 -47.25 47.76 7.49
N ALA A 12 -47.15 46.90 6.47
CA ALA A 12 -46.20 45.81 6.47
C ALA A 12 -44.78 46.41 6.40
N SER A 13 -43.98 46.15 7.43
CA SER A 13 -42.53 46.36 7.36
C SER A 13 -41.88 45.00 7.61
N ALA A 14 -41.62 44.31 6.50
CA ALA A 14 -40.78 43.13 6.46
C ALA A 14 -39.32 43.56 6.71
N LEU A 15 -38.83 43.34 7.93
CA LEU A 15 -37.41 43.47 8.23
C LEU A 15 -36.72 42.16 7.80
N ALA A 16 -36.30 42.11 6.54
CA ALA A 16 -35.49 41.02 6.02
C ALA A 16 -34.09 41.08 6.65
N LEU A 17 -33.83 40.22 7.64
CA LEU A 17 -32.46 39.93 8.08
C LEU A 17 -31.75 39.14 6.96
N ALA A 18 -30.94 39.86 6.18
CA ALA A 18 -29.99 39.25 5.27
C ALA A 18 -28.90 38.54 6.09
N VAL A 19 -29.02 37.21 6.23
CA VAL A 19 -27.92 36.37 6.69
C VAL A 19 -26.89 36.31 5.55
N PRO A 20 -25.64 36.79 5.74
CA PRO A 20 -24.65 36.65 4.70
C PRO A 20 -24.35 35.16 4.54
N ALA A 21 -24.72 34.61 3.38
CA ALA A 21 -24.35 33.29 2.92
C ALA A 21 -22.86 33.27 2.55
N ALA A 22 -22.00 33.47 3.54
CA ALA A 22 -20.56 33.20 3.44
C ALA A 22 -20.28 31.94 4.24
N VAL A 23 -20.83 30.81 3.78
CA VAL A 23 -20.31 29.50 4.17
C VAL A 23 -18.92 29.43 3.56
N LEU A 24 -17.91 29.64 4.41
CA LEU A 24 -16.51 29.34 4.16
C LEU A 24 -16.42 27.90 3.63
N VAL A 25 -16.33 27.76 2.31
CA VAL A 25 -15.91 26.50 1.68
C VAL A 25 -14.44 26.34 2.06
N ASN A 26 -14.18 25.67 3.19
CA ASN A 26 -12.84 25.20 3.48
C ASN A 26 -12.42 24.31 2.31
N PRO A 27 -11.33 24.61 1.59
CA PRO A 27 -10.81 23.69 0.60
C PRO A 27 -10.45 22.42 1.36
N VAL A 28 -11.18 21.33 1.10
CA VAL A 28 -10.77 20.00 1.54
C VAL A 28 -9.38 19.80 0.97
N PRO A 29 -8.34 19.55 1.79
CA PRO A 29 -7.00 19.28 1.27
C PRO A 29 -7.13 18.18 0.22
N GLU A 30 -6.64 18.43 -1.00
CA GLU A 30 -6.63 17.41 -2.04
C GLU A 30 -5.93 16.18 -1.46
N ALA A 31 -6.71 15.11 -1.23
CA ALA A 31 -6.15 13.83 -0.90
C ALA A 31 -5.40 13.37 -2.16
N HIS A 32 -4.08 13.59 -2.20
CA HIS A 32 -3.21 13.06 -3.24
C HIS A 32 -3.20 11.53 -3.13
N ALA A 33 -4.20 10.89 -3.72
CA ALA A 33 -4.21 9.45 -3.91
C ALA A 33 -3.09 9.14 -4.91
N ALA A 34 -2.01 8.51 -4.46
CA ALA A 34 -0.97 8.01 -5.34
C ALA A 34 -1.53 6.87 -6.18
N VAL A 35 -2.07 7.20 -7.36
CA VAL A 35 -2.53 6.20 -8.32
C VAL A 35 -1.30 5.56 -8.94
N SER A 36 -1.11 4.26 -8.69
CA SER A 36 -0.01 3.49 -9.28
C SER A 36 -0.52 2.59 -10.40
N VAL A 37 0.24 2.50 -11.47
CA VAL A 37 0.00 1.52 -12.55
C VAL A 37 0.57 0.17 -12.10
N LEU A 38 -0.12 -0.91 -12.49
CA LEU A 38 0.35 -2.27 -12.26
C LEU A 38 1.74 -2.49 -12.87
N LEU A 39 2.70 -3.02 -12.11
CA LEU A 39 4.04 -3.36 -12.60
C LEU A 39 4.08 -4.73 -13.29
N SER A 40 4.94 -4.89 -14.29
CA SER A 40 5.23 -6.17 -14.94
C SER A 40 6.23 -6.95 -14.11
N LEU A 41 6.37 -8.25 -14.37
CA LEU A 41 7.36 -9.06 -13.67
C LEU A 41 8.80 -8.58 -13.95
N ASP A 42 9.08 -8.20 -15.20
CA ASP A 42 10.40 -7.68 -15.59
C ASP A 42 10.72 -6.36 -14.89
N GLU A 43 9.75 -5.45 -14.75
CA GLU A 43 9.94 -4.20 -14.02
C GLU A 43 10.18 -4.43 -12.52
N LEU A 44 9.44 -5.35 -11.89
CA LEU A 44 9.69 -5.71 -10.49
C LEU A 44 11.08 -6.28 -10.32
N VAL A 45 11.44 -7.30 -11.10
CA VAL A 45 12.76 -7.94 -11.05
C VAL A 45 13.87 -6.92 -11.31
N GLY A 46 13.70 -6.07 -12.33
CA GLY A 46 14.70 -5.07 -12.71
C GLY A 46 14.92 -3.95 -11.71
N ALA A 47 13.97 -3.71 -10.80
CA ALA A 47 14.11 -2.73 -9.72
C ALA A 47 14.70 -3.34 -8.43
N THR A 48 14.79 -4.67 -8.33
CA THR A 48 15.12 -5.35 -7.07
C THR A 48 16.59 -5.69 -6.94
N SER A 49 17.06 -5.74 -5.70
CA SER A 49 18.37 -6.29 -5.34
C SER A 49 18.27 -7.72 -4.82
N HIS A 50 17.11 -8.10 -4.26
CA HIS A 50 16.87 -9.45 -3.74
C HIS A 50 15.45 -9.89 -4.11
N VAL A 51 15.27 -11.16 -4.43
CA VAL A 51 13.95 -11.81 -4.53
C VAL A 51 13.99 -13.08 -3.70
N VAL A 52 13.06 -13.21 -2.75
CA VAL A 52 13.11 -14.27 -1.72
C VAL A 52 11.72 -14.81 -1.39
N VAL A 53 11.65 -16.09 -1.03
CA VAL A 53 10.56 -16.62 -0.19
C VAL A 53 11.02 -16.46 1.26
N ALA A 54 10.24 -15.75 2.06
CA ALA A 54 10.61 -15.49 3.45
C ALA A 54 9.40 -15.51 4.38
N GLN A 55 9.66 -15.79 5.66
CA GLN A 55 8.71 -15.63 6.74
C GLN A 55 8.91 -14.28 7.43
N ALA A 56 7.83 -13.54 7.64
CA ALA A 56 7.87 -12.31 8.42
C ALA A 56 8.04 -12.62 9.91
N GLY A 57 9.09 -12.10 10.51
CA GLY A 57 9.43 -12.26 11.93
C GLY A 57 8.93 -11.08 12.77
N GLU A 58 9.74 -10.69 13.75
CA GLU A 58 9.45 -9.56 14.62
C GLU A 58 9.47 -8.24 13.87
N SER A 59 8.58 -7.34 14.29
CA SER A 59 8.47 -6.00 13.75
C SER A 59 8.47 -4.95 14.86
N ARG A 60 9.10 -3.80 14.60
CA ARG A 60 9.06 -2.63 15.49
C ARG A 60 8.62 -1.39 14.70
N SER A 61 7.72 -0.60 15.26
CA SER A 61 7.32 0.67 14.67
C SER A 61 7.97 1.84 15.41
N VAL A 62 8.39 2.85 14.66
CA VAL A 62 9.02 4.06 15.20
C VAL A 62 8.57 5.28 14.41
N TRP A 63 8.64 6.46 15.03
CA TRP A 63 8.51 7.72 14.31
C TRP A 63 9.81 8.05 13.57
N GLU A 64 9.71 8.44 12.30
CA GLU A 64 10.83 8.94 11.52
C GLU A 64 10.45 10.22 10.77
N ASP A 65 11.41 11.13 10.65
CA ASP A 65 11.30 12.30 9.80
C ASP A 65 11.65 11.90 8.37
N LEU A 66 10.66 11.95 7.47
CA LEU A 66 10.79 11.63 6.06
C LEU A 66 10.50 12.87 5.21
N PRO A 67 10.90 12.88 3.92
CA PRO A 67 10.40 13.88 2.98
C PRO A 67 8.86 13.91 3.00
N GLY A 68 8.30 15.09 3.27
CA GLY A 68 6.86 15.29 3.43
C GLY A 68 6.32 15.10 4.86
N GLY A 69 7.19 15.03 5.86
CA GLY A 69 6.82 15.13 7.28
C GLY A 69 7.08 13.86 8.08
N ARG A 70 6.87 13.99 9.40
CA ARG A 70 7.06 12.91 10.37
C ARG A 70 6.02 11.82 10.15
N ARG A 71 6.46 10.57 10.03
CA ARG A 71 5.58 9.39 9.78
C ARG A 71 5.98 8.23 10.66
N ILE A 72 5.01 7.37 10.98
CA ILE A 72 5.32 6.05 11.54
C ILE A 72 5.85 5.17 10.42
N VAL A 73 6.95 4.47 10.69
CA VAL A 73 7.49 3.39 9.86
C VAL A 73 7.57 2.12 10.70
N THR A 74 7.51 0.97 10.04
CA THR A 74 7.68 -0.34 10.66
C THR A 74 8.85 -1.05 10.03
N TYR A 75 9.77 -1.53 10.85
CA TYR A 75 10.87 -2.40 10.48
C TYR A 75 10.51 -3.83 10.82
N THR A 76 10.49 -4.72 9.84
CA THR A 76 10.17 -6.14 9.99
C THR A 76 11.37 -6.98 9.58
N LYS A 77 11.78 -7.94 10.42
CA LYS A 77 12.80 -8.92 10.07
C LYS A 77 12.18 -10.00 9.19
N LEU A 78 12.71 -10.21 7.99
CA LEU A 78 12.34 -11.31 7.12
C LEU A 78 13.38 -12.42 7.25
N HIS A 79 12.92 -13.64 7.55
CA HIS A 79 13.75 -14.82 7.60
C HIS A 79 13.67 -15.53 6.25
N VAL A 80 14.77 -15.51 5.48
CA VAL A 80 14.82 -16.07 4.13
C VAL A 80 14.81 -17.59 4.21
N GLU A 81 13.74 -18.19 3.70
CA GLU A 81 13.59 -19.65 3.58
C GLU A 81 14.22 -20.16 2.28
N ARG A 82 13.93 -19.46 1.17
CA ARG A 82 14.44 -19.80 -0.16
C ARG A 82 14.84 -18.52 -0.90
N PRO A 83 16.14 -18.31 -1.18
CA PRO A 83 16.54 -17.24 -2.08
C PRO A 83 16.17 -17.61 -3.51
N ILE A 84 15.70 -16.62 -4.27
CA ILE A 84 15.42 -16.74 -5.71
C ILE A 84 16.47 -15.93 -6.49
N GLY A 85 16.85 -14.76 -5.97
CA GLY A 85 17.91 -13.93 -6.52
C GLY A 85 18.52 -13.00 -5.48
N GLY A 86 19.83 -12.79 -5.55
CA GLY A 86 20.55 -11.76 -4.79
C GLY A 86 20.69 -11.97 -3.28
N SER A 87 20.28 -13.11 -2.72
CA SER A 87 20.28 -13.40 -1.27
C SER A 87 20.79 -14.82 -0.96
N SER A 88 21.00 -15.15 0.31
CA SER A 88 21.42 -16.48 0.78
C SER A 88 20.35 -17.17 1.65
N PRO A 89 20.27 -18.52 1.68
CA PRO A 89 19.36 -19.23 2.59
C PRO A 89 19.68 -18.92 4.06
N GLY A 90 18.66 -18.71 4.89
CA GLY A 90 18.80 -18.39 6.30
C GLY A 90 19.20 -16.94 6.61
N GLU A 91 19.42 -16.11 5.59
CA GLU A 91 19.66 -14.68 5.74
C GLU A 91 18.48 -13.99 6.44
N VAL A 92 18.77 -12.99 7.27
CA VAL A 92 17.75 -12.14 7.89
C VAL A 92 17.83 -10.74 7.29
N ILE A 93 16.79 -10.34 6.57
CA ILE A 93 16.71 -9.04 5.90
C ILE A 93 15.76 -8.13 6.68
N GLU A 94 16.24 -6.98 7.18
CA GLU A 94 15.35 -5.97 7.77
C GLU A 94 14.68 -5.18 6.64
N VAL A 95 13.34 -5.17 6.64
CA VAL A 95 12.52 -4.47 5.64
C VAL A 95 11.71 -3.37 6.30
N ARG A 96 11.73 -2.17 5.71
CA ARG A 96 10.98 -1.00 6.17
C ARG A 96 9.73 -0.79 5.32
N THR A 97 8.60 -0.64 5.99
CA THR A 97 7.31 -0.19 5.41
C THR A 97 6.79 1.03 6.14
N LEU A 98 5.94 1.83 5.48
CA LEU A 98 5.24 2.96 6.08
C LEU A 98 4.01 2.50 6.86
N GLY A 99 3.68 3.25 7.91
CA GLY A 99 2.62 2.91 8.85
C GLY A 99 3.12 1.98 9.97
N GLY A 100 2.22 1.66 10.89
CA GLY A 100 2.52 0.92 12.11
C GLY A 100 1.80 1.50 13.31
N ILE A 101 2.22 1.10 14.51
CA ILE A 101 1.63 1.55 15.78
C ILE A 101 2.76 1.93 16.74
N VAL A 102 2.73 3.16 17.26
CA VAL A 102 3.66 3.64 18.28
C VAL A 102 2.86 4.12 19.49
N GLY A 103 2.97 3.41 20.61
CA GLY A 103 2.12 3.65 21.78
C GLY A 103 0.65 3.44 21.41
N GLU A 104 -0.17 4.47 21.61
CA GLU A 104 -1.60 4.45 21.28
C GLU A 104 -1.90 4.93 19.85
N ILE A 105 -0.90 5.42 19.11
CA ILE A 105 -1.09 6.02 17.79
C ILE A 105 -0.84 4.97 16.70
N GLY A 106 -1.88 4.64 15.95
CA GLY A 106 -1.80 3.82 14.74
C GLY A 106 -1.83 4.67 13.47
N GLN A 107 -0.98 4.34 12.50
CA GLN A 107 -0.98 4.93 11.16
C GLN A 107 -1.10 3.82 10.12
N ALA A 108 -2.17 3.85 9.32
CA ALA A 108 -2.34 2.97 8.17
C ALA A 108 -1.91 3.69 6.89
N VAL A 109 -1.13 3.02 6.04
CA VAL A 109 -0.72 3.55 4.74
C VAL A 109 -1.15 2.56 3.66
N GLU A 110 -2.18 2.95 2.91
CA GLU A 110 -2.65 2.16 1.77
C GLU A 110 -1.62 2.18 0.63
N GLY A 111 -1.53 1.07 -0.08
CA GLY A 111 -0.55 0.84 -1.15
C GLY A 111 0.82 0.35 -0.66
N ASP A 112 1.06 0.25 0.65
CA ASP A 112 2.29 -0.34 1.17
C ASP A 112 2.12 -1.81 1.57
N ALA A 113 3.22 -2.56 1.57
CA ALA A 113 3.20 -3.97 1.93
C ALA A 113 2.81 -4.14 3.41
N LYS A 114 1.90 -5.08 3.68
CA LYS A 114 1.56 -5.46 5.05
C LYS A 114 2.16 -6.83 5.36
N MET A 115 3.18 -6.83 6.20
CA MET A 115 3.84 -8.04 6.69
C MET A 115 3.25 -8.42 8.05
N VAL A 116 2.67 -9.62 8.14
CA VAL A 116 2.10 -10.14 9.39
C VAL A 116 3.05 -11.18 9.94
N LYS A 117 3.41 -11.07 11.22
CA LYS A 117 4.33 -12.01 11.89
C LYS A 117 3.85 -13.45 11.69
N GLY A 118 4.78 -14.33 11.30
CA GLY A 118 4.55 -15.74 11.01
C GLY A 118 4.08 -16.04 9.59
N GLU A 119 3.61 -15.03 8.83
CA GLU A 119 3.18 -15.26 7.45
C GLU A 119 4.38 -15.38 6.50
N ARG A 120 4.22 -16.26 5.51
CA ARG A 120 5.18 -16.49 4.43
C ARG A 120 4.73 -15.73 3.19
N ALA A 121 5.68 -15.17 2.46
CA ALA A 121 5.40 -14.49 1.19
C ALA A 121 6.62 -14.55 0.25
N VAL A 122 6.37 -14.33 -1.04
CA VAL A 122 7.41 -13.93 -1.99
C VAL A 122 7.58 -12.42 -1.88
N PHE A 123 8.82 -11.97 -1.71
CA PHE A 123 9.20 -10.57 -1.60
C PHE A 123 10.19 -10.18 -2.69
N PHE A 124 9.87 -9.09 -3.36
CA PHE A 124 10.75 -8.35 -4.26
C PHE A 124 11.31 -7.16 -3.47
N LEU A 125 12.60 -7.17 -3.17
CA LEU A 125 13.23 -6.23 -2.24
C LEU A 125 14.28 -5.36 -2.94
N VAL A 126 14.20 -4.05 -2.71
CA VAL A 126 15.20 -3.08 -3.11
C VAL A 126 16.10 -2.78 -1.92
N LYS A 127 17.42 -2.79 -2.12
CA LYS A 127 18.36 -2.35 -1.08
C LYS A 127 18.13 -0.86 -0.80
N GLY A 128 17.85 -0.52 0.46
CA GLY A 128 17.79 0.86 0.94
C GLY A 128 19.00 1.20 1.80
N GLU A 129 19.13 2.47 2.19
CA GLU A 129 20.25 2.95 3.00
C GLU A 129 20.28 2.34 4.40
N ARG A 130 19.11 2.25 5.07
CA ARG A 130 18.98 1.77 6.45
C ARG A 130 18.39 0.37 6.55
N ALA A 131 17.48 0.05 5.65
CA ALA A 131 16.80 -1.23 5.55
C ALA A 131 16.31 -1.41 4.11
N ALA A 132 16.07 -2.65 3.71
CA ALA A 132 15.45 -2.91 2.42
C ALA A 132 14.01 -2.38 2.39
N VAL A 133 13.48 -2.14 1.19
CA VAL A 133 12.08 -1.76 0.97
C VAL A 133 11.47 -2.69 -0.07
N VAL A 134 10.14 -2.82 -0.05
CA VAL A 134 9.46 -3.65 -1.05
C VAL A 134 9.37 -2.89 -2.38
N ALA A 135 9.83 -3.53 -3.46
CA ALA A 135 9.78 -2.97 -4.80
C ALA A 135 8.33 -2.72 -5.23
N GLY A 136 8.05 -1.53 -5.76
CA GLY A 136 6.68 -1.15 -6.11
C GLY A 136 5.73 -1.14 -4.91
N ARG A 137 6.25 -0.99 -3.68
CA ARG A 137 5.49 -1.02 -2.43
C ARG A 137 4.72 -2.35 -2.29
N ALA A 138 3.40 -2.33 -2.12
CA ALA A 138 2.61 -3.55 -2.03
C ALA A 138 2.66 -4.45 -3.27
N GLN A 139 3.09 -3.94 -4.44
CA GLN A 139 3.11 -4.74 -5.68
C GLN A 139 4.21 -5.81 -5.69
N GLY A 140 5.30 -5.62 -4.94
CA GLY A 140 6.39 -6.59 -4.79
C GLY A 140 6.19 -7.58 -3.63
N HIS A 141 4.98 -7.67 -3.08
CA HIS A 141 4.64 -8.53 -1.96
C HIS A 141 3.52 -9.49 -2.35
N PHE A 142 3.81 -10.79 -2.31
CA PHE A 142 2.86 -11.84 -2.66
C PHE A 142 2.76 -12.87 -1.52
N PRO A 143 1.81 -12.70 -0.58
CA PRO A 143 1.58 -13.68 0.46
C PRO A 143 1.36 -15.08 -0.09
N LEU A 144 1.85 -16.08 0.65
CA LEU A 144 1.59 -17.48 0.37
C LEU A 144 0.35 -17.93 1.16
N ARG A 145 -0.56 -18.61 0.48
CA ARG A 145 -1.75 -19.20 1.07
C ARG A 145 -1.88 -20.64 0.58
N ALA A 146 -2.16 -21.55 1.51
CA ALA A 146 -2.57 -22.90 1.14
C ALA A 146 -4.03 -22.87 0.71
N ASP A 147 -4.36 -23.54 -0.40
CA ASP A 147 -5.74 -23.83 -0.76
C ASP A 147 -6.30 -25.00 0.07
N GLU A 148 -7.57 -25.34 -0.14
CA GLU A 148 -8.28 -26.43 0.57
C GLU A 148 -7.59 -27.79 0.41
N LYS A 149 -6.77 -27.96 -0.65
CA LYS A 149 -6.03 -29.18 -0.93
C LYS A 149 -4.61 -29.15 -0.35
N GLY A 150 -4.27 -28.11 0.44
CA GLY A 150 -2.94 -27.91 1.01
C GLY A 150 -1.90 -27.37 0.02
N THR A 151 -2.32 -26.98 -1.18
CA THR A 151 -1.39 -26.52 -2.22
C THR A 151 -1.09 -25.04 -2.02
N VAL A 152 0.19 -24.68 -1.97
CA VAL A 152 0.63 -23.30 -1.70
C VAL A 152 0.61 -22.45 -2.97
N ARG A 153 -0.12 -21.34 -2.92
CA ARG A 153 -0.30 -20.39 -4.00
C ARG A 153 0.04 -18.97 -3.57
N LEU A 154 0.47 -18.16 -4.54
CA LEU A 154 0.67 -16.72 -4.33
C LEU A 154 -0.68 -16.01 -4.40
N VAL A 155 -0.91 -15.05 -3.50
CA VAL A 155 -2.02 -14.11 -3.57
C VAL A 155 -1.48 -12.68 -3.66
N PRO A 156 -2.22 -11.73 -4.24
CA PRO A 156 -1.79 -10.33 -4.25
C PRO A 156 -1.76 -9.75 -2.83
N SER A 157 -0.88 -8.77 -2.59
CA SER A 157 -0.83 -8.04 -1.33
C SER A 157 -2.21 -7.45 -0.97
N PRO A 158 -2.69 -7.65 0.27
CA PRO A 158 -4.05 -7.28 0.67
C PRO A 158 -4.29 -5.76 0.71
N LYS A 159 -3.22 -4.96 0.78
CA LYS A 159 -3.26 -3.49 0.93
C LYS A 159 -2.65 -2.75 -0.25
N ALA A 160 -2.78 -3.31 -1.46
CA ALA A 160 -2.22 -2.68 -2.66
C ALA A 160 -2.88 -1.35 -3.06
N GLY A 161 -4.03 -1.00 -2.46
CA GLY A 161 -4.83 0.15 -2.84
C GLY A 161 -5.42 0.01 -4.25
N LYS A 162 -5.91 1.11 -4.81
CA LYS A 162 -6.42 1.16 -6.18
C LYS A 162 -5.24 1.26 -7.15
N LEU A 163 -5.03 0.21 -7.94
CA LEU A 163 -4.06 0.17 -9.03
C LEU A 163 -4.77 0.31 -10.37
N LEU A 164 -4.18 1.09 -11.27
CA LEU A 164 -4.68 1.15 -12.65
C LEU A 164 -4.10 0.01 -13.48
N PRO A 165 -4.90 -0.53 -14.42
CA PRO A 165 -4.38 -1.47 -15.39
C PRO A 165 -3.26 -0.80 -16.22
N ARG A 166 -2.26 -1.60 -16.60
CA ARG A 166 -1.25 -1.17 -17.57
C ARG A 166 -1.90 -1.16 -18.98
N PRO A 167 -1.68 -0.11 -19.79
CA PRO A 167 -1.96 -0.14 -21.22
C PRO A 167 -0.92 -0.98 -21.99
N GLY A 168 -1.36 -1.81 -22.93
CA GLY A 168 -0.48 -2.55 -23.85
C GLY A 168 -0.58 -4.09 -23.72
N PRO A 169 0.25 -4.84 -24.47
CA PRO A 169 0.17 -6.30 -24.53
C PRO A 169 0.83 -7.01 -23.33
N VAL A 170 1.54 -6.28 -22.47
CA VAL A 170 2.31 -6.84 -21.36
C VAL A 170 1.43 -7.02 -20.13
N ILE A 171 1.26 -8.28 -19.71
CA ILE A 171 0.54 -8.62 -18.48
C ILE A 171 1.31 -8.13 -17.25
N SER A 172 0.58 -7.80 -16.19
CA SER A 172 1.18 -7.40 -14.92
C SER A 172 1.73 -8.59 -14.15
N ALA A 173 2.70 -8.35 -13.26
CA ALA A 173 3.17 -9.34 -12.30
C ALA A 173 2.02 -9.84 -11.41
N ARG A 174 1.06 -8.96 -11.10
CA ARG A 174 -0.14 -9.34 -10.36
C ARG A 174 -0.93 -10.41 -11.11
N GLU A 175 -1.23 -10.18 -12.39
CA GLU A 175 -1.96 -11.15 -13.21
C GLU A 175 -1.17 -12.44 -13.44
N GLU A 176 0.14 -12.32 -13.63
CA GLU A 176 1.01 -13.47 -13.90
C GLU A 176 1.20 -14.38 -12.67
N LEU A 177 1.36 -13.78 -11.48
CA LEU A 177 1.74 -14.52 -10.26
C LEU A 177 0.54 -14.85 -9.35
N SER A 178 -0.55 -14.09 -9.40
CA SER A 178 -1.69 -14.35 -8.51
C SER A 178 -2.36 -15.69 -8.85
N GLY A 179 -2.55 -16.53 -7.84
CA GLY A 179 -3.11 -17.88 -7.97
C GLY A 179 -2.12 -18.93 -8.49
N ALA A 180 -0.92 -18.52 -8.94
CA ALA A 180 0.12 -19.45 -9.37
C ALA A 180 0.60 -20.30 -8.19
N LEU A 181 0.98 -21.55 -8.48
CA LEU A 181 1.70 -22.40 -7.53
C LEU A 181 3.04 -21.76 -7.18
N LEU A 182 3.50 -21.97 -5.94
CA LEU A 182 4.80 -21.45 -5.50
C LEU A 182 5.92 -21.84 -6.48
N GLU A 183 6.01 -23.11 -6.86
CA GLU A 183 7.08 -23.60 -7.75
C GLU A 183 7.00 -23.01 -9.17
N ASP A 184 5.79 -22.85 -9.72
CA ASP A 184 5.59 -22.22 -11.02
C ASP A 184 6.00 -20.74 -10.99
N ALA A 185 5.61 -20.03 -9.92
CA ALA A 185 5.98 -18.64 -9.71
C ALA A 185 7.50 -18.49 -9.57
N VAL A 186 8.15 -19.33 -8.75
CA VAL A 186 9.60 -19.30 -8.59
C VAL A 186 10.30 -19.52 -9.94
N THR A 187 9.87 -20.51 -10.73
CA THR A 187 10.45 -20.78 -12.05
C THR A 187 10.36 -19.56 -12.98
N ARG A 188 9.22 -18.86 -13.00
CA ARG A 188 9.03 -17.64 -13.79
C ARG A 188 9.93 -16.50 -13.30
N ILE A 189 10.02 -16.31 -11.99
CA ILE A 189 10.86 -15.28 -11.36
C ILE A 189 12.34 -15.55 -11.62
N GLU A 190 12.81 -16.79 -11.48
CA GLU A 190 14.21 -17.16 -11.77
C GLU A 190 14.57 -16.90 -13.23
N LYS A 191 13.65 -17.21 -14.16
CA LYS A 191 13.83 -16.94 -15.59
C LYS A 191 13.97 -15.43 -15.83
N ALA A 192 13.08 -14.62 -15.26
CA ALA A 192 13.14 -13.15 -15.37
C ALA A 192 14.42 -12.60 -14.72
N TRP A 193 14.80 -13.12 -13.55
CA TRP A 193 16.02 -12.73 -12.83
C TRP A 193 17.27 -12.96 -13.66
N LYS A 194 17.42 -14.17 -14.24
CA LYS A 194 18.55 -14.52 -15.11
C LYS A 194 18.61 -13.64 -16.35
N ALA A 195 17.47 -13.36 -16.98
CA ALA A 195 17.42 -12.49 -18.16
C ALA A 195 17.93 -11.06 -17.87
N ARG A 196 17.71 -10.57 -16.63
CA ARG A 196 18.04 -9.20 -16.22
C ARG A 196 19.44 -9.06 -15.61
N HIS A 197 19.91 -10.05 -14.85
CA HIS A 197 21.14 -9.99 -14.04
C HIS A 197 22.22 -10.99 -14.47
N GLY A 198 21.96 -11.84 -15.46
CA GLY A 198 22.91 -12.85 -15.95
C GLY A 198 23.86 -12.38 -17.06
N ARG A 199 24.06 -11.06 -17.22
CA ARG A 199 25.07 -10.49 -18.13
C ARG A 199 26.28 -9.99 -17.36
#